data_AF-A0A9D6VYC6-F1
#
_entry.id   AF-A0A9D6VYC6-F1
#
_cell.length_a   1.000
_cell.length_b   1.000
_cell.length_c   1.000
_cell.angle_alpha   90.00
_cell.angle_beta   90.00
_cell.angle_gamma   90.00
#
_symmetry.space_group_name_H-M   'P 1'
#
loop_
_entity.id
_entity.type
_entity.pdbx_description
1 polymer ?
#
loop_
_entity_poly.entity_id
_entity_poly.type
_entity_poly.pdbx_seq_one_letter_code
_entity_poly.pdbx_strand_id
1 'polypeptide(L)'
;MTSGPEPARPSLADDYLERLSVQRRRRRLGVAVILAVAVALAVAGIVVLHAASRGPAEGADAAEAVPEGPYVFGHPDDPAALATIDHAKVHGELFPGWIVAAAHARSYEAWQEAKRVFSGLREAAAPDANLAAILDELQTLVDENAWSHASRILVLYEAWSDYLARNGVGYEVRAVVHEGGSAPPWVGARFYATVAPLGVRVGEHEVEVRLVRRTDDLNVRELYLGSASEKGKGVRVVVDRVSDFALRELWPLLAPVPAAGEDPLTPLERNLAPRVAADIEAALPADAVAVLRDTAGARACLTRVVRQVEERQECGSRYGFNFIPWNGFSADTLASAARRAERSAGDACPALTREEAADMARCSAEPAAAAGVRPALERLVAWAARHTVVHEARHGADDAAAEAGRPLACGDDTGLSGDSCQELSAYLAAFADPATGFTAAFQACSYRNDTLGGPAARALDVAFARLLPGGCESPLPPGFKDAAARLQRELLGRAEPVVLPAAYPATLPVLR
;
A
#
# COMPACT_ATOMS: atom_id res chain seq x y z
N MET A 1 -84.32 25.63 49.12
CA MET A 1 -83.27 25.73 48.07
C MET A 1 -82.09 24.91 48.54
N THR A 2 -81.72 23.94 47.72
CA THR A 2 -80.87 22.78 48.02
C THR A 2 -79.41 23.18 48.29
N SER A 3 -78.94 22.93 49.50
CA SER A 3 -77.51 22.92 49.85
C SER A 3 -76.84 21.75 49.14
N GLY A 4 -76.07 22.04 48.09
CA GLY A 4 -75.26 21.04 47.40
C GLY A 4 -74.20 20.45 48.35
N PRO A 5 -73.86 19.15 48.22
CA PRO A 5 -72.87 18.52 49.06
C PRO A 5 -71.49 19.17 48.87
N GLU A 6 -70.87 19.52 49.99
CA GLU A 6 -69.52 20.07 50.05
C GLU A 6 -68.52 19.03 49.50
N PRO A 7 -67.68 19.38 48.51
CA PRO A 7 -66.73 18.42 47.94
C PRO A 7 -65.73 17.98 49.01
N ALA A 8 -65.57 16.66 49.14
CA ALA A 8 -64.66 16.05 50.08
C ALA A 8 -63.24 16.59 49.86
N ARG A 9 -62.66 17.20 50.90
CA ARG A 9 -61.26 17.65 50.88
C ARG A 9 -60.36 16.42 50.68
N PRO A 10 -59.46 16.41 49.69
CA PRO A 10 -58.54 15.31 49.49
C PRO A 10 -57.74 15.08 50.77
N SER A 11 -57.55 13.81 51.15
CA SER A 11 -56.85 13.48 52.37
C SER A 11 -55.37 13.90 52.25
N LEU A 12 -54.75 14.29 53.37
CA LEU A 12 -53.31 14.59 53.41
C LEU A 12 -52.45 13.43 52.87
N ALA A 13 -52.97 12.20 52.86
CA ALA A 13 -52.31 11.03 52.28
C ALA A 13 -52.30 11.06 50.74
N ASP A 14 -53.36 11.56 50.10
CA ASP A 14 -53.46 11.64 48.64
C ASP A 14 -52.50 12.70 48.07
N ASP A 15 -52.41 13.87 48.73
CA ASP A 15 -51.46 14.93 48.35
C ASP A 15 -49.99 14.48 48.56
N TYR A 16 -49.72 13.68 49.60
CA TYR A 16 -48.39 13.11 49.82
C TYR A 16 -48.00 12.07 48.76
N LEU A 17 -48.92 11.18 48.36
CA LEU A 17 -48.69 10.19 47.31
C LEU A 17 -48.51 10.85 45.94
N GLU A 18 -49.26 11.91 45.65
CA GLU A 18 -49.13 12.66 44.41
C GLU A 18 -47.75 13.35 44.33
N ARG A 19 -47.29 14.00 45.40
CA ARG A 19 -45.94 14.59 45.47
C ARG A 19 -44.82 13.57 45.33
N LEU A 20 -44.95 12.39 45.92
CA LEU A 20 -43.98 11.29 45.75
C LEU A 20 -43.97 10.76 44.32
N SER A 21 -45.12 10.68 43.65
CA SER A 21 -45.22 10.26 42.25
C SER A 21 -44.53 11.25 41.30
N VAL A 22 -44.71 12.56 41.55
CA VAL A 22 -44.07 13.64 40.79
C VAL A 22 -42.55 13.65 41.03
N GLN A 23 -42.10 13.46 42.26
CA GLN A 23 -40.66 13.34 42.56
C GLN A 23 -40.03 12.12 41.90
N ARG A 24 -40.70 10.95 41.90
CA ARG A 24 -40.21 9.74 41.21
C ARG A 24 -40.15 9.94 39.69
N ARG A 25 -41.15 10.60 39.09
CA ARG A 25 -41.11 10.95 37.65
C ARG A 25 -39.96 11.90 37.33
N ARG A 26 -39.75 12.95 38.13
CA ARG A 26 -38.62 13.88 37.95
C ARG A 26 -37.25 13.20 38.09
N ARG A 27 -37.09 12.30 39.06
CA ARG A 27 -35.86 11.50 39.21
C ARG A 27 -35.64 10.56 38.03
N ARG A 28 -36.67 9.86 37.56
CA ARG A 28 -36.59 9.00 36.36
C ARG A 28 -36.23 9.79 35.11
N LEU A 29 -36.83 10.98 34.93
CA LEU A 29 -36.51 11.86 33.82
C LEU A 29 -35.06 12.37 33.89
N GLY A 30 -34.60 12.79 35.08
CA GLY A 30 -33.22 13.23 35.29
C GLY A 30 -32.20 12.11 35.01
N VAL A 31 -32.47 10.89 35.47
CA VAL A 31 -31.62 9.72 35.19
C VAL A 31 -31.60 9.38 33.69
N ALA A 32 -32.76 9.44 33.02
CA ALA A 32 -32.84 9.18 31.58
C ALA A 32 -32.06 10.22 30.76
N VAL A 33 -32.12 11.51 31.14
CA VAL A 33 -31.34 12.58 30.49
C VAL A 33 -29.84 12.37 30.70
N ILE A 34 -29.41 12.02 31.92
CA ILE A 34 -27.98 11.74 32.21
C ILE A 34 -27.48 10.55 31.38
N LEU A 35 -28.27 9.47 31.29
CA LEU A 35 -27.94 8.32 30.46
C LEU A 35 -27.87 8.67 28.98
N ALA A 36 -28.81 9.46 28.46
CA ALA A 36 -28.81 9.89 27.07
C ALA A 36 -27.57 10.74 26.73
N VAL A 37 -27.18 11.66 27.62
CA VAL A 37 -25.96 12.47 27.46
C VAL A 37 -24.71 11.59 27.54
N ALA A 38 -24.64 10.65 28.48
CA ALA A 38 -23.50 9.73 28.59
C ALA A 38 -23.35 8.85 27.34
N VAL A 39 -24.45 8.34 26.79
CA VAL A 39 -24.45 7.57 25.53
C VAL A 39 -24.03 8.45 24.36
N ALA A 40 -24.55 9.67 24.25
CA ALA A 40 -24.16 10.60 23.18
C ALA A 40 -22.66 10.94 23.24
N LEU A 41 -22.11 11.17 24.43
CA LEU A 41 -20.67 11.40 24.63
C LEU A 41 -19.83 10.16 24.33
N ALA A 42 -20.30 8.96 24.70
CA ALA A 42 -19.62 7.71 24.37
C ALA A 42 -19.61 7.47 22.85
N VAL A 43 -20.73 7.69 22.15
CA VAL A 43 -20.83 7.58 20.69
C VAL A 43 -19.93 8.62 20.01
N ALA A 44 -19.95 9.88 20.46
CA ALA A 44 -19.06 10.91 19.93
C ALA A 44 -17.58 10.55 20.16
N GLY A 45 -17.23 10.03 21.34
CA GLY A 45 -15.89 9.53 21.65
C GLY A 45 -15.47 8.36 20.77
N ILE A 46 -16.38 7.41 20.50
CA ILE A 46 -16.15 6.30 19.56
C ILE A 46 -15.93 6.83 18.14
N VAL A 47 -16.74 7.80 17.68
CA VAL A 47 -16.58 8.40 16.34
C VAL A 47 -15.24 9.12 16.21
N VAL A 48 -14.83 9.90 17.22
CA VAL A 48 -13.52 10.59 17.24
C VAL A 48 -12.38 9.58 17.30
N LEU A 49 -12.47 8.55 18.14
CA LEU A 49 -11.47 7.47 18.21
C LEU A 49 -11.40 6.66 16.92
N HIS A 50 -12.52 6.45 16.23
CA HIS A 50 -12.59 5.76 14.94
C HIS A 50 -12.00 6.60 13.81
N ALA A 51 -12.23 7.92 13.85
CA ALA A 51 -11.60 8.88 12.95
C ALA A 51 -10.09 9.02 13.20
N ALA A 52 -9.63 8.90 14.46
CA ALA A 52 -8.21 8.95 14.82
C ALA A 52 -7.48 7.60 14.65
N SER A 53 -8.19 6.47 14.73
CA SER A 53 -7.61 5.12 14.53
C SER A 53 -7.55 4.71 13.08
N ARG A 54 -8.38 5.31 12.22
CA ARG A 54 -8.01 5.45 10.82
C ARG A 54 -6.84 6.42 10.82
N GLY A 55 -5.61 5.92 10.70
CA GLY A 55 -4.46 6.77 10.38
C GLY A 55 -4.85 7.73 9.24
N PRO A 56 -4.19 8.90 9.13
CA PRO A 56 -4.62 9.96 8.22
C PRO A 56 -5.05 9.34 6.90
N ALA A 57 -6.37 9.36 6.68
CA ALA A 57 -6.93 8.87 5.44
C ALA A 57 -6.21 9.62 4.32
N GLU A 58 -5.91 8.94 3.23
CA GLU A 58 -5.27 9.44 2.01
C GLU A 58 -6.07 10.55 1.29
N GLY A 59 -6.88 11.32 2.03
CA GLY A 59 -7.64 12.49 1.60
C GLY A 59 -7.41 13.73 2.46
N ALA A 60 -6.32 13.83 3.23
CA ALA A 60 -5.80 15.15 3.56
C ALA A 60 -5.34 15.77 2.24
N ASP A 61 -5.81 16.98 1.91
CA ASP A 61 -5.44 17.72 0.71
C ASP A 61 -3.91 17.80 0.61
N ALA A 62 -3.33 16.81 -0.09
CA ALA A 62 -1.92 16.75 -0.39
C ALA A 62 -1.76 17.56 -1.66
N ALA A 63 -1.02 18.66 -1.57
CA ALA A 63 -0.67 19.39 -2.77
C ALA A 63 0.39 18.57 -3.53
N GLU A 64 0.00 18.01 -4.68
CA GLU A 64 0.93 17.84 -5.79
C GLU A 64 1.12 19.22 -6.42
N ALA A 65 2.00 20.03 -5.82
CA ALA A 65 2.22 21.38 -6.30
C ALA A 65 2.97 21.34 -7.63
N VAL A 66 2.57 22.19 -8.58
CA VAL A 66 3.29 22.33 -9.87
C VAL A 66 4.71 22.85 -9.56
N PRO A 67 5.78 22.11 -9.92
CA PRO A 67 7.15 22.47 -9.56
C PRO A 67 7.53 23.85 -10.09
N GLU A 68 8.27 24.63 -9.28
CA GLU A 68 8.87 25.92 -9.65
C GLU A 68 10.09 25.72 -10.57
N GLY A 69 9.89 25.15 -11.77
CA GLY A 69 10.97 24.88 -12.72
C GLY A 69 12.07 23.94 -12.18
N PRO A 70 13.11 23.65 -12.99
CA PRO A 70 14.20 22.79 -12.56
C PRO A 70 15.13 23.50 -11.55
N TYR A 71 15.62 22.75 -10.56
CA TYR A 71 16.66 23.23 -9.65
C TYR A 71 17.98 23.45 -10.38
N VAL A 72 18.68 24.55 -10.06
CA VAL A 72 19.99 24.89 -10.61
C VAL A 72 21.06 24.62 -9.57
N PHE A 73 21.96 23.69 -9.87
CA PHE A 73 23.07 23.33 -8.98
C PHE A 73 24.12 24.44 -8.92
N GLY A 74 24.50 24.83 -7.70
CA GLY A 74 25.48 25.90 -7.46
C GLY A 74 26.93 25.45 -7.54
N HIS A 75 27.18 24.14 -7.50
CA HIS A 75 28.52 23.55 -7.54
C HIS A 75 28.65 22.54 -8.68
N PRO A 76 29.86 22.31 -9.22
CA PRO A 76 30.11 21.21 -10.15
C PRO A 76 29.81 19.85 -9.50
N ASP A 77 29.45 18.86 -10.31
CA ASP A 77 29.31 17.48 -9.87
C ASP A 77 30.64 16.96 -9.29
N ASP A 78 30.58 16.30 -8.13
CA ASP A 78 31.74 15.68 -7.48
C ASP A 78 31.47 14.19 -7.16
N PRO A 79 31.66 13.29 -8.15
CA PRO A 79 31.47 11.86 -7.96
C PRO A 79 32.40 11.27 -6.87
N ALA A 80 33.57 11.88 -6.63
CA ALA A 80 34.50 11.40 -5.62
C ALA A 80 34.00 11.71 -4.22
N ALA A 81 33.46 12.91 -3.98
CA ALA A 81 32.77 13.26 -2.75
C ALA A 81 31.55 12.35 -2.50
N LEU A 82 30.71 12.16 -3.52
CA LEU A 82 29.54 11.27 -3.43
C LEU A 82 29.91 9.85 -3.03
N ALA A 83 31.04 9.32 -3.51
CA ALA A 83 31.51 7.98 -3.16
C ALA A 83 31.95 7.83 -1.68
N THR A 84 32.20 8.94 -0.97
CA THR A 84 32.55 8.91 0.47
C THR A 84 31.33 8.89 1.40
N ILE A 85 30.14 9.18 0.87
CA ILE A 85 28.90 9.24 1.65
C ILE A 85 28.35 7.82 1.84
N ASP A 86 27.99 7.47 3.07
CA ASP A 86 27.22 6.26 3.37
C ASP A 86 25.75 6.47 3.00
N HIS A 87 25.44 6.30 1.70
CA HIS A 87 24.10 6.49 1.17
C HIS A 87 23.06 5.55 1.79
N ALA A 88 23.46 4.36 2.21
CA ALA A 88 22.56 3.42 2.87
C ALA A 88 22.11 3.97 4.23
N LYS A 89 23.05 4.53 5.01
CA LYS A 89 22.74 5.20 6.27
C LYS A 89 21.94 6.50 6.07
N VAL A 90 22.31 7.31 5.08
CA VAL A 90 21.59 8.56 4.79
C VAL A 90 20.12 8.28 4.45
N HIS A 91 19.85 7.37 3.51
CA HIS A 91 18.48 7.11 3.02
C HIS A 91 17.69 6.10 3.85
N GLY A 92 18.36 5.28 4.67
CA GLY A 92 17.70 4.30 5.53
C GLY A 92 17.46 4.79 6.96
N GLU A 93 18.26 5.73 7.46
CA GLU A 93 18.24 6.13 8.88
C GLU A 93 18.15 7.65 9.05
N LEU A 94 19.13 8.41 8.54
CA LEU A 94 19.29 9.82 8.89
C LEU A 94 18.22 10.72 8.28
N PHE A 95 17.96 10.57 6.98
CA PHE A 95 16.97 11.37 6.27
C PHE A 95 15.54 10.98 6.71
N PRO A 96 15.14 9.69 6.75
CA PRO A 96 13.86 9.31 7.32
C PRO A 96 13.68 9.78 8.78
N GLY A 97 14.73 9.66 9.60
CA GLY A 97 14.73 10.10 10.99
C GLY A 97 14.47 11.60 11.14
N TRP A 98 15.08 12.44 10.29
CA TRP A 98 14.81 13.87 10.29
C TRP A 98 13.36 14.18 9.91
N ILE A 99 12.80 13.49 8.90
CA ILE A 99 11.41 13.68 8.47
C ILE A 99 10.43 13.39 9.62
N VAL A 100 10.64 12.28 10.31
CA VAL A 100 9.82 11.92 11.48
C VAL A 100 9.98 12.97 12.59
N ALA A 101 11.21 13.37 12.91
CA ALA A 101 11.44 14.35 13.97
C ALA A 101 10.81 15.71 13.65
N ALA A 102 10.94 16.19 12.40
CA ALA A 102 10.37 17.44 11.93
C ALA A 102 8.83 17.41 11.98
N ALA A 103 8.21 16.33 11.51
CA ALA A 103 6.74 16.18 11.55
C ALA A 103 6.16 16.19 12.97
N HIS A 104 6.94 15.78 13.97
CA HIS A 104 6.54 15.71 15.38
C HIS A 104 7.08 16.87 16.24
N ALA A 105 7.75 17.86 15.65
CA ALA A 105 8.31 19.02 16.35
C ALA A 105 7.22 20.02 16.81
N ARG A 106 6.39 19.61 17.78
CA ARG A 106 5.27 20.41 18.31
C ARG A 106 5.60 21.19 19.58
N SER A 107 6.77 20.96 20.17
CA SER A 107 7.31 21.71 21.30
C SER A 107 8.71 22.21 21.00
N TYR A 108 9.22 23.14 21.81
CA TYR A 108 10.58 23.65 21.66
C TYR A 108 11.62 22.53 21.80
N GLU A 109 11.42 21.60 22.75
CA GLU A 109 12.31 20.45 22.96
C GLU A 109 12.30 19.51 21.76
N ALA A 110 11.11 19.21 21.20
CA ALA A 110 10.97 18.36 20.02
C ALA A 110 11.57 19.04 18.77
N TRP A 111 11.47 20.37 18.66
CA TRP A 111 12.13 21.14 17.60
C TRP A 111 13.66 21.12 17.73
N GLN A 112 14.21 21.29 18.94
CA GLN A 112 15.65 21.14 19.18
C GLN A 112 16.16 19.74 18.83
N GLU A 113 15.37 18.71 19.16
CA GLU A 113 15.67 17.34 18.76
C GLU A 113 15.67 17.18 17.23
N ALA A 114 14.68 17.72 16.52
CA ALA A 114 14.66 17.71 15.06
C ALA A 114 15.87 18.43 14.44
N LYS A 115 16.32 19.56 15.03
CA LYS A 115 17.54 20.26 14.62
C LYS A 115 18.81 19.44 14.84
N ARG A 116 18.89 18.71 15.96
CA ARG A 116 20.00 17.80 16.27
C ARG A 116 20.05 16.63 15.28
N VAL A 117 18.91 16.02 14.99
CA VAL A 117 18.80 14.94 13.99
C VAL A 117 19.19 15.45 12.60
N PHE A 118 18.70 16.63 12.19
CA PHE A 118 19.10 17.25 10.94
C PHE A 118 20.61 17.51 10.86
N SER A 119 21.23 17.97 11.95
CA SER A 119 22.68 18.24 11.96
C SER A 119 23.47 16.98 11.62
N GLY A 120 23.05 15.80 12.12
CA GLY A 120 23.65 14.52 11.76
C GLY A 120 23.45 14.13 10.29
N LEU A 121 22.26 14.37 9.72
CA LEU A 121 22.00 14.20 8.29
C LEU A 121 22.89 15.12 7.44
N ARG A 122 22.94 16.40 7.82
CA ARG A 122 23.70 17.44 7.12
C ARG A 122 25.22 17.19 7.16
N GLU A 123 25.73 16.68 8.28
CA GLU A 123 27.13 16.26 8.42
C GLU A 123 27.43 15.06 7.52
N ALA A 124 26.55 14.06 7.47
CA ALA A 124 26.73 12.89 6.62
C ALA A 124 26.73 13.22 5.12
N ALA A 125 25.95 14.23 4.70
CA ALA A 125 25.91 14.73 3.32
C ALA A 125 26.97 15.80 3.02
N ALA A 126 27.67 16.33 4.04
CA ALA A 126 28.61 17.44 3.91
C ALA A 126 29.78 17.24 2.92
N PRO A 127 30.25 16.00 2.64
CA PRO A 127 31.28 15.80 1.62
C PRO A 127 30.90 16.37 0.25
N ASP A 128 29.61 16.34 -0.12
CA ASP A 128 29.12 16.89 -1.39
C ASP A 128 28.41 18.24 -1.19
N ALA A 129 28.91 19.28 -1.86
CA ALA A 129 28.43 20.65 -1.69
C ALA A 129 27.01 20.88 -2.22
N ASN A 130 26.59 20.16 -3.27
CA ASN A 130 25.25 20.27 -3.82
C ASN A 130 24.21 19.61 -2.90
N LEU A 131 24.48 18.40 -2.40
CA LEU A 131 23.61 17.73 -1.44
C LEU A 131 23.47 18.52 -0.14
N ALA A 132 24.60 19.06 0.35
CA ALA A 132 24.65 19.98 1.47
C ALA A 132 23.73 21.21 1.28
N ALA A 133 23.86 21.90 0.14
CA ALA A 133 23.07 23.09 -0.18
C ALA A 133 21.57 22.78 -0.27
N ILE A 134 21.20 21.65 -0.87
CA ILE A 134 19.80 21.19 -0.94
C ILE A 134 19.22 20.99 0.46
N LEU A 135 19.95 20.33 1.36
CA LEU A 135 19.50 20.10 2.74
C LEU A 135 19.37 21.41 3.53
N ASP A 136 20.32 22.32 3.39
CA ASP A 136 20.30 23.61 4.10
C ASP A 136 19.07 24.44 3.68
N GLU A 137 18.74 24.44 2.39
CA GLU A 137 17.53 25.09 1.87
C GLU A 137 16.26 24.37 2.33
N LEU A 138 16.21 23.03 2.21
CA LEU A 138 15.08 22.22 2.69
C LEU A 138 14.76 22.49 4.15
N GLN A 139 15.77 22.50 5.02
CA GLN A 139 15.57 22.79 6.44
C GLN A 139 14.95 24.18 6.64
N THR A 140 15.51 25.19 5.99
CA THR A 140 15.02 26.58 6.11
C THR A 140 13.54 26.67 5.77
N LEU A 141 13.13 26.09 4.63
CA LEU A 141 11.74 26.14 4.17
C LEU A 141 10.78 25.32 5.07
N VAL A 142 11.23 24.18 5.57
CA VAL A 142 10.46 23.34 6.50
C VAL A 142 10.26 24.05 7.85
N ASP A 143 11.29 24.72 8.37
CA ASP A 143 11.21 25.47 9.63
C ASP A 143 10.34 26.73 9.51
N GLU A 144 10.35 27.40 8.36
CA GLU A 144 9.52 28.58 8.12
C GLU A 144 8.04 28.19 8.01
N ASN A 145 7.67 27.40 7.01
CA ASN A 145 6.33 26.87 6.81
C ASN A 145 6.31 25.87 5.63
N ALA A 146 6.26 24.57 5.91
CA ALA A 146 6.29 23.56 4.86
C ALA A 146 5.19 23.73 3.78
N TRP A 147 3.99 24.16 4.15
CA TRP A 147 2.89 24.33 3.20
C TRP A 147 3.07 25.53 2.27
N SER A 148 3.48 26.68 2.82
CA SER A 148 3.70 27.90 2.04
C SER A 148 4.84 27.76 1.04
N HIS A 149 5.75 26.81 1.28
CA HIS A 149 6.89 26.48 0.43
C HIS A 149 6.76 25.11 -0.26
N ALA A 150 5.55 24.54 -0.33
CA ALA A 150 5.34 23.18 -0.80
C ALA A 150 5.97 22.91 -2.18
N SER A 151 5.73 23.79 -3.17
CA SER A 151 6.31 23.65 -4.52
C SER A 151 7.83 23.60 -4.51
N ARG A 152 8.47 24.51 -3.75
CA ARG A 152 9.94 24.57 -3.68
C ARG A 152 10.53 23.39 -2.93
N ILE A 153 9.89 22.96 -1.85
CA ILE A 153 10.28 21.76 -1.10
C ILE A 153 10.26 20.54 -2.01
N LEU A 154 9.18 20.33 -2.78
CA LEU A 154 9.08 19.23 -3.73
C LEU A 154 10.19 19.29 -4.80
N VAL A 155 10.47 20.48 -5.36
CA VAL A 155 11.60 20.69 -6.28
C VAL A 155 12.94 20.27 -5.66
N LEU A 156 13.17 20.52 -4.37
CA LEU A 156 14.42 20.15 -3.70
C LEU A 156 14.57 18.63 -3.49
N TYR A 157 13.49 17.91 -3.18
CA TYR A 157 13.51 16.44 -3.14
C TYR A 157 13.74 15.81 -4.52
N GLU A 158 13.15 16.40 -5.56
CA GLU A 158 13.42 16.03 -6.94
C GLU A 158 14.89 16.29 -7.30
N ALA A 159 15.41 17.49 -6.98
CA ALA A 159 16.80 17.86 -7.23
C ALA A 159 17.79 16.90 -6.56
N TRP A 160 17.50 16.49 -5.32
CA TRP A 160 18.28 15.48 -4.61
C TRP A 160 18.36 14.17 -5.42
N SER A 161 17.20 13.65 -5.83
CA SER A 161 17.12 12.38 -6.57
C SER A 161 17.77 12.47 -7.95
N ASP A 162 17.53 13.56 -8.67
CA ASP A 162 18.10 13.78 -9.99
C ASP A 162 19.63 13.95 -9.95
N TYR A 163 20.16 14.59 -8.90
CA TYR A 163 21.60 14.76 -8.72
C TYR A 163 22.28 13.42 -8.47
N LEU A 164 21.70 12.58 -7.60
CA LEU A 164 22.19 11.24 -7.34
C LEU A 164 22.13 10.36 -8.61
N ALA A 165 21.00 10.39 -9.33
CA ALA A 165 20.81 9.64 -10.57
C ALA A 165 21.83 10.05 -11.66
N ARG A 166 22.05 11.35 -11.88
CA ARG A 166 23.05 11.87 -12.82
C ARG A 166 24.47 11.41 -12.51
N ASN A 167 24.77 11.19 -11.23
CA ASN A 167 26.07 10.72 -10.75
C ASN A 167 26.12 9.18 -10.56
N GLY A 168 25.13 8.44 -11.05
CA GLY A 168 25.09 6.98 -10.97
C GLY A 168 24.88 6.42 -9.56
N VAL A 169 24.42 7.24 -8.62
CA VAL A 169 24.09 6.83 -7.24
C VAL A 169 22.62 6.41 -7.21
N GLY A 170 22.38 5.11 -7.04
CA GLY A 170 21.03 4.51 -7.11
C GLY A 170 20.17 4.73 -5.87
N TYR A 171 19.89 5.98 -5.51
CA TYR A 171 18.95 6.35 -4.44
C TYR A 171 18.04 7.49 -4.89
N GLU A 172 16.81 7.49 -4.39
CA GLU A 172 15.83 8.54 -4.68
C GLU A 172 14.91 8.78 -3.48
N VAL A 173 14.32 9.97 -3.43
CA VAL A 173 13.38 10.41 -2.40
C VAL A 173 12.14 10.97 -3.07
N ARG A 174 10.97 10.56 -2.57
CA ARG A 174 9.68 11.12 -2.99
C ARG A 174 9.03 11.78 -1.81
N ALA A 175 8.71 13.05 -1.96
CA ALA A 175 8.03 13.81 -0.93
C ALA A 175 6.61 14.16 -1.33
N VAL A 176 5.79 14.36 -0.31
CA VAL A 176 4.46 14.98 -0.37
C VAL A 176 4.40 15.98 0.77
N VAL A 177 3.71 17.10 0.55
CA VAL A 177 3.50 18.10 1.60
C VAL A 177 2.04 18.06 2.03
N HIS A 178 1.83 17.94 3.34
CA HIS A 178 0.52 17.89 3.94
C HIS A 178 0.20 19.23 4.59
N GLU A 179 -0.98 19.79 4.30
CA GLU A 179 -1.49 21.01 4.94
C GLU A 179 -1.63 20.85 6.46
N GLY A 180 -1.82 19.60 6.92
CA GLY A 180 -1.85 19.25 8.33
C GLY A 180 -3.21 19.47 9.00
N GLY A 181 -4.14 20.20 8.39
CA GLY A 181 -5.50 20.42 8.93
C GLY A 181 -5.46 21.03 10.33
N SER A 182 -5.76 20.24 11.37
CA SER A 182 -5.66 20.66 12.78
C SER A 182 -4.24 20.59 13.37
N ALA A 183 -3.33 19.91 12.68
CA ALA A 183 -1.91 19.85 13.01
C ALA A 183 -1.13 20.80 12.09
N PRO A 184 0.02 21.35 12.53
CA PRO A 184 0.83 22.14 11.62
C PRO A 184 1.30 21.32 10.41
N PRO A 185 1.46 21.98 9.24
CA PRO A 185 1.92 21.34 8.02
C PRO A 185 3.19 20.53 8.22
N TRP A 186 3.33 19.46 7.44
CA TRP A 186 4.48 18.57 7.55
C TRP A 186 4.78 17.92 6.20
N VAL A 187 6.03 17.49 6.04
CA VAL A 187 6.50 16.79 4.84
C VAL A 187 6.48 15.29 5.11
N GLY A 188 5.79 14.53 4.27
CA GLY A 188 5.95 13.08 4.19
C GLY A 188 6.96 12.74 3.12
N ALA A 189 7.83 11.76 3.37
CA ALA A 189 8.78 11.28 2.36
C ALA A 189 8.90 9.76 2.36
N ARG A 190 9.20 9.20 1.19
CA ARG A 190 9.51 7.79 0.96
C ARG A 190 10.88 7.69 0.31
N PHE A 191 11.69 6.75 0.77
CA PHE A 191 13.10 6.63 0.38
C PHE A 191 13.31 5.31 -0.31
N TYR A 192 14.02 5.35 -1.44
CA TYR A 192 14.24 4.17 -2.25
C TYR A 192 15.69 4.01 -2.66
N ALA A 193 16.10 2.75 -2.80
CA ALA A 193 17.32 2.35 -3.49
C ALA A 193 16.97 1.67 -4.81
N THR A 194 17.65 2.03 -5.89
CA THR A 194 17.53 1.35 -7.17
C THR A 194 18.15 -0.05 -7.07
N VAL A 195 17.34 -1.06 -7.35
CA VAL A 195 17.77 -2.47 -7.46
C VAL A 195 18.31 -2.74 -8.85
N ALA A 196 17.59 -2.29 -9.88
CA ALA A 196 18.02 -2.44 -11.27
C ALA A 196 17.38 -1.35 -12.16
N PRO A 197 18.17 -0.60 -12.95
CA PRO A 197 17.64 0.15 -14.08
C PRO A 197 17.43 -0.79 -15.28
N LEU A 198 16.33 -0.61 -16.01
CA LEU A 198 15.93 -1.41 -17.16
C LEU A 198 15.60 -0.50 -18.34
N GLY A 199 16.14 -0.80 -19.52
CA GLY A 199 15.62 -0.27 -20.79
C GLY A 199 14.56 -1.21 -21.32
N VAL A 200 13.28 -0.82 -21.25
CA VAL A 200 12.15 -1.60 -21.74
C VAL A 200 11.68 -1.02 -23.07
N ARG A 201 11.47 -1.87 -24.06
CA ARG A 201 10.99 -1.43 -25.38
C ARG A 201 9.49 -1.65 -25.52
N VAL A 202 8.75 -0.61 -25.89
CA VAL A 202 7.30 -0.65 -26.14
C VAL A 202 7.06 -0.18 -27.57
N GLY A 203 6.87 -1.13 -28.50
CA GLY A 203 6.88 -0.80 -29.92
C GLY A 203 8.22 -0.18 -30.34
N GLU A 204 8.17 1.09 -30.75
CA GLU A 204 9.32 1.92 -31.15
C GLU A 204 9.87 2.80 -30.01
N HIS A 205 9.22 2.82 -28.84
CA HIS A 205 9.63 3.62 -27.70
C HIS A 205 10.58 2.84 -26.79
N GLU A 206 11.69 3.47 -26.37
CA GLU A 206 12.49 3.02 -25.24
C GLU A 206 12.03 3.74 -23.98
N VAL A 207 11.66 2.96 -22.96
CA VAL A 207 11.17 3.43 -21.68
C VAL A 207 12.14 2.96 -20.60
N GLU A 208 12.68 3.91 -19.84
CA GLU A 208 13.45 3.57 -18.64
C GLU A 208 12.48 3.12 -17.54
N VAL A 209 12.71 1.91 -17.02
CA VAL A 209 12.03 1.39 -15.83
C VAL A 209 13.05 1.11 -14.74
N ARG A 210 12.85 1.66 -13.55
CA ARG A 210 13.68 1.43 -12.38
C ARG A 210 12.96 0.49 -11.42
N LEU A 211 13.56 -0.66 -11.16
CA LEU A 211 13.16 -1.51 -10.05
C LEU A 211 13.75 -0.89 -8.78
N VAL A 212 12.91 -0.53 -7.83
CA VAL A 212 13.32 0.17 -6.60
C VAL A 212 12.86 -0.59 -5.37
N ARG A 213 13.60 -0.48 -4.28
CA ARG A 213 13.22 -1.00 -2.96
C ARG A 213 13.19 0.11 -1.94
N ARG A 214 12.27 0.04 -0.99
CA ARG A 214 12.23 0.93 0.17
C ARG A 214 13.48 0.76 1.02
N THR A 215 14.04 1.87 1.47
CA THR A 215 15.20 1.89 2.38
C THR A 215 14.83 2.28 3.79
N ASP A 216 13.68 2.93 3.97
CA ASP A 216 13.19 3.41 5.26
C ASP A 216 12.18 2.43 5.89
N ASP A 217 12.08 2.48 7.22
CA ASP A 217 11.13 1.68 8.01
C ASP A 217 9.85 2.48 8.37
N LEU A 218 9.50 3.52 7.60
CA LEU A 218 8.30 4.31 7.87
C LEU A 218 7.05 3.52 7.53
N ASN A 219 5.97 3.70 8.30
CA ASN A 219 4.70 3.00 8.09
C ASN A 219 3.85 3.58 6.92
N VAL A 220 4.49 4.05 5.86
CA VAL A 220 3.81 4.57 4.66
C VAL A 220 3.75 3.46 3.62
N ARG A 221 2.54 3.09 3.16
CA ARG A 221 2.38 2.11 2.08
C ARG A 221 2.34 2.81 0.72
N GLU A 222 2.94 2.19 -0.29
CA GLU A 222 2.75 2.57 -1.68
C GLU A 222 1.40 2.10 -2.21
N LEU A 223 0.93 2.81 -3.23
CA LEU A 223 -0.15 2.33 -4.07
C LEU A 223 0.22 1.00 -4.74
N TYR A 224 -0.81 0.22 -4.98
CA TYR A 224 -0.74 -1.23 -5.07
C TYR A 224 0.13 -1.76 -6.24
N LEU A 225 0.15 -1.09 -7.39
CA LEU A 225 0.91 -1.49 -8.58
C LEU A 225 2.31 -0.86 -8.68
N GLY A 226 2.75 -0.15 -7.64
CA GLY A 226 3.91 0.73 -7.73
C GLY A 226 3.48 2.15 -8.08
N SER A 227 4.43 3.08 -7.99
CA SER A 227 4.21 4.47 -8.38
C SER A 227 4.40 4.56 -9.88
N ALA A 228 3.30 4.78 -10.62
CA ALA A 228 3.38 5.39 -11.93
C ALA A 228 4.25 6.66 -11.83
N SER A 229 5.08 6.87 -12.84
CA SER A 229 6.00 8.00 -12.91
C SER A 229 5.25 9.32 -12.91
N GLU A 230 5.89 10.38 -12.40
CA GLU A 230 5.59 11.71 -12.93
C GLU A 230 6.01 11.74 -14.41
N LYS A 231 5.16 12.32 -15.26
CA LYS A 231 5.37 12.42 -16.71
C LYS A 231 6.82 12.80 -17.05
N GLY A 232 7.45 12.03 -17.93
CA GLY A 232 8.79 12.29 -18.45
C GLY A 232 9.99 11.85 -17.58
N LYS A 233 9.79 11.26 -16.38
CA LYS A 233 10.90 10.92 -15.44
C LYS A 233 11.23 9.42 -15.30
N GLY A 234 10.76 8.61 -16.25
CA GLY A 234 10.93 7.15 -16.24
C GLY A 234 10.10 6.45 -15.16
N VAL A 235 9.79 5.17 -15.37
CA VAL A 235 8.78 4.44 -14.58
C VAL A 235 9.42 3.65 -13.45
N ARG A 236 8.68 3.41 -12.37
CA ARG A 236 9.22 2.77 -11.17
C ARG A 236 8.35 1.61 -10.71
N VAL A 237 9.01 0.50 -10.42
CA VAL A 237 8.37 -0.68 -9.84
C VAL A 237 8.94 -0.91 -8.46
N VAL A 238 8.07 -0.81 -7.45
CA VAL A 238 8.45 -0.97 -6.05
C VAL A 238 8.47 -2.46 -5.71
N VAL A 239 9.67 -3.02 -5.64
CA VAL A 239 9.92 -4.45 -5.44
C VAL A 239 9.30 -4.95 -4.15
N ASP A 240 9.21 -4.11 -3.11
CA ASP A 240 8.56 -4.46 -1.84
C ASP A 240 7.08 -4.80 -2.02
N ARG A 241 6.34 -4.06 -2.86
CA ARG A 241 4.92 -4.34 -3.15
C ARG A 241 4.76 -5.62 -3.97
N VAL A 242 5.64 -5.83 -4.94
CA VAL A 242 5.68 -7.08 -5.71
C VAL A 242 6.02 -8.25 -4.79
N SER A 243 6.95 -8.08 -3.86
CA SER A 243 7.30 -9.10 -2.87
C SER A 243 6.12 -9.42 -1.97
N ASP A 244 5.39 -8.41 -1.50
CA ASP A 244 4.19 -8.62 -0.68
C ASP A 244 3.14 -9.44 -1.45
N PHE A 245 2.87 -9.08 -2.71
CA PHE A 245 1.98 -9.83 -3.59
C PHE A 245 2.45 -11.27 -3.82
N ALA A 246 3.73 -11.47 -4.18
CA ALA A 246 4.28 -12.79 -4.44
C ALA A 246 4.19 -13.70 -3.20
N LEU A 247 4.49 -13.17 -2.03
CA LEU A 247 4.50 -13.92 -0.78
C LEU A 247 3.08 -14.17 -0.25
N ARG A 248 2.17 -13.19 -0.33
CA ARG A 248 0.80 -13.32 0.23
C ARG A 248 -0.16 -14.01 -0.72
N GLU A 249 -0.04 -13.77 -2.01
CA GLU A 249 -1.06 -14.16 -2.99
C GLU A 249 -0.59 -15.26 -3.92
N LEU A 250 0.68 -15.27 -4.37
CA LEU A 250 1.14 -16.26 -5.37
C LEU A 250 1.67 -17.54 -4.75
N TRP A 251 2.55 -17.43 -3.74
CA TRP A 251 3.18 -18.59 -3.11
C TRP A 251 2.15 -19.55 -2.49
N PRO A 252 1.10 -19.09 -1.78
CA PRO A 252 0.03 -19.98 -1.31
C PRO A 252 -0.69 -20.79 -2.39
N LEU A 253 -0.80 -20.28 -3.62
CA LEU A 253 -1.51 -20.97 -4.70
C LEU A 253 -0.79 -22.23 -5.18
N LEU A 254 0.48 -22.38 -4.83
CA LEU A 254 1.27 -23.58 -5.11
C LEU A 254 1.00 -24.70 -4.08
N ALA A 255 0.23 -24.43 -3.03
CA ALA A 255 -0.11 -25.44 -2.04
C ALA A 255 -1.02 -26.51 -2.68
N PRO A 256 -0.80 -27.80 -2.35
CA PRO A 256 -1.69 -28.85 -2.82
C PRO A 256 -3.10 -28.62 -2.28
N VAL A 257 -4.10 -28.69 -3.17
CA VAL A 257 -5.52 -28.60 -2.76
C VAL A 257 -5.84 -29.79 -1.84
N PRO A 258 -6.34 -29.57 -0.61
CA PRO A 258 -6.68 -30.65 0.30
C PRO A 258 -7.69 -31.61 -0.33
N ALA A 259 -7.45 -32.91 -0.22
CA ALA A 259 -8.34 -33.94 -0.79
C ALA A 259 -9.72 -34.04 -0.07
N ALA A 260 -9.93 -33.32 1.03
CA ALA A 260 -11.08 -33.49 1.91
C ALA A 260 -11.75 -32.15 2.26
N GLY A 261 -12.78 -31.77 1.51
CA GLY A 261 -13.96 -30.99 1.93
C GLY A 261 -13.79 -29.52 2.36
N GLU A 262 -12.63 -29.11 2.86
CA GLU A 262 -12.31 -27.74 3.25
C GLU A 262 -11.33 -27.19 2.22
N ASP A 263 -11.86 -26.57 1.17
CA ASP A 263 -11.04 -25.81 0.24
C ASP A 263 -10.81 -24.40 0.85
N PRO A 264 -9.60 -24.08 1.33
CA PRO A 264 -9.32 -22.80 1.98
C PRO A 264 -9.27 -21.64 0.97
N LEU A 265 -9.24 -21.96 -0.34
CA LEU A 265 -9.19 -20.98 -1.42
C LEU A 265 -10.56 -20.31 -1.59
N THR A 266 -10.53 -19.01 -1.82
CA THR A 266 -11.68 -18.22 -2.27
C THR A 266 -12.16 -18.69 -3.66
N PRO A 267 -13.39 -18.34 -4.08
CA PRO A 267 -13.84 -18.57 -5.45
C PRO A 267 -12.86 -18.04 -6.51
N LEU A 268 -12.26 -16.87 -6.25
CA LEU A 268 -11.25 -16.28 -7.10
C LEU A 268 -10.02 -17.19 -7.25
N GLU A 269 -9.41 -17.55 -6.12
CA GLU A 269 -8.19 -18.36 -6.08
C GLU A 269 -8.43 -19.73 -6.72
N ARG A 270 -9.54 -20.41 -6.44
CA ARG A 270 -9.86 -21.72 -7.04
C ARG A 270 -9.84 -21.71 -8.56
N ASN A 271 -10.35 -20.64 -9.16
CA ASN A 271 -10.52 -20.56 -10.61
C ASN A 271 -9.24 -20.11 -11.33
N LEU A 272 -8.37 -19.37 -10.64
CA LEU A 272 -7.17 -18.77 -11.22
C LEU A 272 -5.88 -19.51 -10.87
N ALA A 273 -5.80 -20.11 -9.67
CA ALA A 273 -4.61 -20.78 -9.16
C ALA A 273 -4.03 -21.81 -10.13
N PRO A 274 -4.81 -22.68 -10.81
CA PRO A 274 -4.23 -23.65 -11.73
C PRO A 274 -3.48 -23.01 -12.91
N ARG A 275 -3.95 -21.85 -13.39
CA ARG A 275 -3.31 -21.12 -14.50
C ARG A 275 -2.09 -20.34 -14.03
N VAL A 276 -2.19 -19.71 -12.86
CA VAL A 276 -1.08 -18.98 -12.24
C VAL A 276 0.06 -19.94 -11.86
N ALA A 277 -0.27 -21.08 -11.23
CA ALA A 277 0.71 -22.12 -10.90
C ALA A 277 1.40 -22.68 -12.16
N ALA A 278 0.65 -22.93 -13.23
CA ALA A 278 1.23 -23.37 -14.50
C ALA A 278 2.19 -22.32 -15.11
N ASP A 279 1.84 -21.03 -15.05
CA ASP A 279 2.73 -19.95 -15.50
C ASP A 279 4.01 -19.88 -14.62
N ILE A 280 3.90 -20.05 -13.29
CA ILE A 280 5.06 -20.12 -12.37
C ILE A 280 5.96 -21.30 -12.71
N GLU A 281 5.39 -22.49 -12.89
CA GLU A 281 6.12 -23.74 -13.17
C GLU A 281 6.84 -23.72 -14.51
N ALA A 282 6.23 -23.07 -15.51
CA ALA A 282 6.85 -22.89 -16.82
C ALA A 282 8.00 -21.88 -16.78
N ALA A 283 7.96 -20.89 -15.89
CA ALA A 283 8.90 -19.78 -15.87
C ALA A 283 10.08 -19.98 -14.91
N LEU A 284 9.87 -20.66 -13.79
CA LEU A 284 10.90 -20.82 -12.76
C LEU A 284 11.70 -22.13 -12.91
N PRO A 285 12.97 -22.15 -12.48
CA PRO A 285 13.74 -23.38 -12.37
C PRO A 285 13.03 -24.45 -11.52
N ALA A 286 13.11 -25.71 -11.95
CA ALA A 286 12.38 -26.82 -11.31
C ALA A 286 12.73 -27.03 -9.83
N ASP A 287 13.97 -26.75 -9.43
CA ASP A 287 14.43 -26.79 -8.04
C ASP A 287 13.78 -25.67 -7.20
N ALA A 288 13.66 -24.46 -7.74
CA ALA A 288 12.95 -23.37 -7.08
C ALA A 288 11.45 -23.68 -6.94
N VAL A 289 10.83 -24.22 -7.99
CA VAL A 289 9.42 -24.65 -7.97
C VAL A 289 9.18 -25.72 -6.90
N ALA A 290 10.07 -26.72 -6.79
CA ALA A 290 9.97 -27.76 -5.78
C ALA A 290 9.98 -27.17 -4.36
N VAL A 291 10.95 -26.31 -4.05
CA VAL A 291 11.04 -25.63 -2.75
C VAL A 291 9.78 -24.80 -2.46
N LEU A 292 9.30 -24.04 -3.44
CA LEU A 292 8.09 -23.22 -3.27
C LEU A 292 6.87 -24.08 -2.99
N ARG A 293 6.67 -25.18 -3.73
CA ARG A 293 5.56 -26.12 -3.52
C ARG A 293 5.62 -26.80 -2.17
N ASP A 294 6.79 -27.29 -1.78
CA ASP A 294 6.99 -28.00 -0.50
C ASP A 294 6.61 -27.09 0.69
N THR A 295 6.86 -25.80 0.58
CA THR A 295 6.63 -24.83 1.67
C THR A 295 5.36 -23.99 1.50
N ALA A 296 4.64 -24.12 0.38
CA ALA A 296 3.44 -23.33 0.08
C ALA A 296 2.29 -23.62 1.06
N GLY A 297 2.15 -24.85 1.55
CA GLY A 297 1.13 -25.22 2.53
C GLY A 297 1.26 -24.45 3.84
N ALA A 298 2.49 -24.34 4.36
CA ALA A 298 2.80 -23.52 5.53
C ALA A 298 2.49 -22.04 5.28
N ARG A 299 2.84 -21.51 4.10
CA ARG A 299 2.52 -20.12 3.76
C ARG A 299 1.01 -19.88 3.67
N ALA A 300 0.27 -20.76 2.99
CA ALA A 300 -1.19 -20.69 2.86
C ALA A 300 -1.88 -20.70 4.24
N CYS A 301 -1.38 -21.54 5.15
CA CYS A 301 -1.84 -21.55 6.54
C CYS A 301 -1.63 -20.19 7.24
N LEU A 302 -0.46 -19.57 7.12
CA LEU A 302 -0.19 -18.25 7.72
C LEU A 302 -1.09 -17.16 7.11
N THR A 303 -1.24 -17.12 5.78
CA THR A 303 -2.12 -16.16 5.10
C THR A 303 -3.57 -16.32 5.56
N ARG A 304 -4.07 -17.56 5.69
CA ARG A 304 -5.42 -17.85 6.22
C ARG A 304 -5.61 -17.30 7.63
N VAL A 305 -4.65 -17.50 8.53
CA VAL A 305 -4.75 -16.95 9.90
C VAL A 305 -4.83 -15.43 9.89
N VAL A 306 -4.01 -14.76 9.05
CA VAL A 306 -4.06 -13.29 8.93
C VAL A 306 -5.42 -12.84 8.41
N ARG A 307 -5.96 -13.47 7.35
CA ARG A 307 -7.29 -13.15 6.82
C ARG A 307 -8.38 -13.30 7.88
N GLN A 308 -8.38 -14.41 8.64
CA GLN A 308 -9.35 -14.64 9.73
C GLN A 308 -9.26 -13.58 10.84
N VAL A 309 -8.05 -13.05 11.09
CA VAL A 309 -7.83 -11.96 12.06
C VAL A 309 -8.32 -10.62 11.52
N GLU A 310 -8.09 -10.35 10.24
CA GLU A 310 -8.54 -9.12 9.57
C GLU A 310 -10.07 -9.08 9.40
N GLU A 311 -10.71 -10.20 9.04
CA GLU A 311 -12.18 -10.32 8.98
C GLU A 311 -12.84 -10.03 10.34
N ARG A 312 -12.17 -10.36 11.46
CA ARG A 312 -12.65 -10.02 12.81
C ARG A 312 -12.61 -8.53 13.16
N GLN A 313 -12.07 -7.68 12.29
CA GLN A 313 -12.25 -6.22 12.44
C GLN A 313 -13.73 -5.85 12.34
N GLU A 314 -14.56 -6.64 11.66
CA GLU A 314 -16.02 -6.45 11.59
C GLU A 314 -16.70 -6.49 12.96
N CYS A 315 -16.22 -7.32 13.89
CA CYS A 315 -16.73 -7.36 15.26
C CYS A 315 -16.08 -6.34 16.20
N GLY A 316 -15.15 -5.51 15.71
CA GLY A 316 -14.49 -4.45 16.45
C GLY A 316 -13.09 -4.78 16.98
N SER A 317 -12.50 -5.92 16.59
CA SER A 317 -11.09 -6.20 16.89
C SER A 317 -10.19 -5.16 16.20
N ARG A 318 -9.21 -4.63 16.94
CA ARG A 318 -8.15 -3.75 16.38
C ARG A 318 -6.83 -4.48 16.15
N TYR A 319 -6.82 -5.80 16.35
CA TYR A 319 -5.63 -6.58 16.16
C TYR A 319 -5.46 -6.90 14.67
N GLY A 320 -4.24 -6.78 14.18
CA GLY A 320 -3.88 -7.02 12.80
C GLY A 320 -2.40 -7.26 12.66
N PHE A 321 -1.99 -7.73 11.50
CA PHE A 321 -0.59 -7.97 11.18
C PHE A 321 -0.14 -6.98 10.12
N ASN A 322 0.97 -6.29 10.39
CA ASN A 322 1.55 -5.40 9.39
C ASN A 322 2.17 -6.19 8.23
N PHE A 323 2.79 -7.34 8.55
CA PHE A 323 3.43 -8.24 7.60
C PHE A 323 3.48 -9.68 8.11
N ILE A 324 3.64 -10.63 7.18
CA ILE A 324 3.91 -12.05 7.47
C ILE A 324 5.34 -12.32 6.97
N PRO A 325 6.33 -12.53 7.86
CA PRO A 325 7.71 -12.78 7.45
C PRO A 325 7.78 -14.01 6.54
N TRP A 326 8.68 -13.97 5.55
CA TRP A 326 8.82 -15.06 4.58
C TRP A 326 9.28 -16.38 5.23
N ASN A 327 10.07 -16.27 6.30
CA ASN A 327 10.58 -17.39 7.10
C ASN A 327 9.72 -17.68 8.34
N GLY A 328 8.49 -17.18 8.40
CA GLY A 328 7.61 -17.36 9.56
C GLY A 328 7.89 -16.39 10.71
N PHE A 329 7.00 -16.37 11.70
CA PHE A 329 7.07 -15.45 12.83
C PHE A 329 8.19 -15.83 13.82
N SER A 330 8.85 -14.82 14.39
CA SER A 330 9.87 -15.02 15.43
C SER A 330 9.27 -15.63 16.70
N ALA A 331 10.11 -16.30 17.50
CA ALA A 331 9.69 -16.91 18.77
C ALA A 331 9.01 -15.90 19.72
N ASP A 332 9.53 -14.66 19.79
CA ASP A 332 8.92 -13.59 20.58
C ASP A 332 7.54 -13.18 20.07
N THR A 333 7.37 -13.12 18.75
CA THR A 333 6.08 -12.82 18.11
C THR A 333 5.07 -13.94 18.38
N LEU A 334 5.48 -15.20 18.26
CA LEU A 334 4.65 -16.37 18.56
C LEU A 334 4.26 -16.42 20.04
N ALA A 335 5.19 -16.15 20.95
CA ALA A 335 4.90 -16.09 22.39
C ALA A 335 3.96 -14.92 22.72
N SER A 336 4.11 -13.77 22.05
CA SER A 336 3.20 -12.63 22.18
C SER A 336 1.79 -12.97 21.70
N ALA A 337 1.69 -13.65 20.55
CA ALA A 337 0.43 -14.13 19.97
C ALA A 337 -0.28 -15.10 20.92
N ALA A 338 0.43 -16.11 21.45
CA ALA A 338 -0.13 -17.06 22.41
C ALA A 338 -0.68 -16.38 23.67
N ARG A 339 0.10 -15.49 24.29
CA ARG A 339 -0.36 -14.71 25.46
C ARG A 339 -1.58 -13.84 25.13
N ARG A 340 -1.65 -13.30 23.91
CA ARG A 340 -2.79 -12.47 23.50
C ARG A 340 -4.04 -13.32 23.30
N ALA A 341 -3.92 -14.48 22.67
CA ALA A 341 -5.01 -15.44 22.53
C ALA A 341 -5.56 -15.92 23.89
N GLU A 342 -4.68 -16.14 24.87
CA GLU A 342 -5.10 -16.48 26.24
C GLU A 342 -5.88 -15.34 26.91
N ARG A 343 -5.40 -14.10 26.80
CA ARG A 343 -6.06 -12.93 27.40
C ARG A 343 -7.44 -12.66 26.80
N SER A 344 -7.63 -12.91 25.50
CA SER A 344 -8.90 -12.66 24.82
C SER A 344 -9.81 -13.88 24.72
N ALA A 345 -9.48 -15.01 25.35
CA ALA A 345 -10.21 -16.28 25.18
C ALA A 345 -11.69 -16.23 25.63
N GLY A 346 -12.05 -15.28 26.49
CA GLY A 346 -13.43 -15.06 26.95
C GLY A 346 -14.16 -13.90 26.26
N ASP A 347 -13.50 -13.20 25.34
CA ASP A 347 -14.07 -12.03 24.67
C ASP A 347 -15.04 -12.49 23.56
N ALA A 348 -16.13 -11.75 23.37
CA ALA A 348 -17.04 -11.98 22.24
C ALA A 348 -16.38 -11.71 20.87
N CYS A 349 -15.34 -10.87 20.85
CA CYS A 349 -14.54 -10.54 19.66
C CYS A 349 -13.06 -10.66 20.03
N PRO A 350 -12.50 -11.89 20.08
CA PRO A 350 -11.12 -12.09 20.49
C PRO A 350 -10.14 -11.50 19.47
N ALA A 351 -9.07 -10.90 19.97
CA ALA A 351 -7.98 -10.42 19.11
C ALA A 351 -7.34 -11.56 18.31
N LEU A 352 -7.14 -12.70 18.96
CA LEU A 352 -6.63 -13.94 18.38
C LEU A 352 -7.24 -15.12 19.13
N THR A 353 -7.51 -16.22 18.46
CA THR A 353 -7.93 -17.48 19.10
C THR A 353 -6.71 -18.33 19.46
N ARG A 354 -6.90 -19.31 20.35
CA ARG A 354 -5.81 -20.24 20.70
C ARG A 354 -5.41 -21.11 19.51
N GLU A 355 -6.37 -21.47 18.68
CA GLU A 355 -6.15 -22.25 17.45
C GLU A 355 -5.31 -21.44 16.45
N GLU A 356 -5.64 -20.17 16.24
CA GLU A 356 -4.85 -19.29 15.36
C GLU A 356 -3.42 -19.09 15.86
N ALA A 357 -3.22 -18.90 17.16
CA ALA A 357 -1.88 -18.82 17.73
C ALA A 357 -1.08 -20.13 17.54
N ALA A 358 -1.73 -21.29 17.67
CA ALA A 358 -1.11 -22.59 17.44
C ALA A 358 -0.80 -22.82 15.95
N ASP A 359 -1.70 -22.39 15.06
CA ASP A 359 -1.51 -22.42 13.61
C ASP A 359 -0.33 -21.54 13.18
N MET A 360 -0.23 -20.32 13.72
CA MET A 360 0.93 -19.45 13.47
C MET A 360 2.24 -20.13 13.85
N ALA A 361 2.31 -20.77 15.02
CA ALA A 361 3.52 -21.45 15.48
C ALA A 361 3.87 -22.65 14.60
N ARG A 362 2.88 -23.51 14.31
CA ARG A 362 3.07 -24.70 13.47
C ARG A 362 3.53 -24.31 12.06
N CYS A 363 2.86 -23.35 11.45
CA CYS A 363 3.08 -22.97 10.05
C CYS A 363 4.29 -22.03 9.88
N SER A 364 4.85 -21.46 10.95
CA SER A 364 6.12 -20.72 10.89
C SER A 364 7.35 -21.63 10.85
N ALA A 365 7.26 -22.87 11.34
CA ALA A 365 8.43 -23.73 11.51
C ALA A 365 9.03 -24.23 10.20
N GLU A 366 8.19 -24.53 9.21
CA GLU A 366 8.59 -25.16 7.96
C GLU A 366 9.39 -24.21 7.03
N PRO A 367 8.91 -23.00 6.69
CA PRO A 367 9.69 -22.05 5.89
C PRO A 367 11.01 -21.64 6.54
N ALA A 368 11.06 -21.58 7.88
CA ALA A 368 12.27 -21.26 8.64
C ALA A 368 13.36 -22.34 8.50
N ALA A 369 12.97 -23.60 8.40
CA ALA A 369 13.88 -24.74 8.38
C ALA A 369 14.29 -25.18 6.96
N ALA A 370 13.51 -24.82 5.93
CA ALA A 370 13.74 -25.25 4.57
C ALA A 370 14.88 -24.48 3.88
N ALA A 371 15.90 -25.21 3.45
CA ALA A 371 16.99 -24.64 2.65
C ALA A 371 16.49 -24.18 1.29
N GLY A 372 17.01 -23.06 0.78
CA GLY A 372 16.70 -22.56 -0.56
C GLY A 372 15.38 -21.78 -0.69
N VAL A 373 14.56 -21.65 0.37
CA VAL A 373 13.30 -20.88 0.33
C VAL A 373 13.54 -19.45 -0.11
N ARG A 374 14.49 -18.73 0.53
CA ARG A 374 14.77 -17.35 0.16
C ARG A 374 15.19 -17.20 -1.31
N PRO A 375 16.21 -17.93 -1.83
CA PRO A 375 16.53 -17.87 -3.26
C PRO A 375 15.38 -18.23 -4.20
N ALA A 376 14.49 -19.15 -3.81
CA ALA A 376 13.32 -19.51 -4.61
C ALA A 376 12.27 -18.37 -4.62
N LEU A 377 12.04 -17.73 -3.47
CA LEU A 377 11.20 -16.55 -3.36
C LEU A 377 11.77 -15.36 -4.13
N GLU A 378 13.08 -15.12 -4.06
CA GLU A 378 13.72 -14.03 -4.82
C GLU A 378 13.52 -14.19 -6.34
N ARG A 379 13.45 -15.44 -6.84
CA ARG A 379 13.09 -15.74 -8.23
C ARG A 379 11.59 -15.53 -8.50
N LEU A 380 10.73 -15.95 -7.58
CA LEU A 380 9.29 -15.72 -7.68
C LEU A 380 8.97 -14.22 -7.74
N VAL A 381 9.62 -13.40 -6.89
CA VAL A 381 9.46 -11.93 -6.88
C VAL A 381 9.97 -11.33 -8.19
N ALA A 382 11.13 -11.76 -8.70
CA ALA A 382 11.65 -11.30 -9.98
C ALA A 382 10.70 -11.58 -11.15
N TRP A 383 10.14 -12.79 -11.18
CA TRP A 383 9.17 -13.19 -12.18
C TRP A 383 7.85 -12.42 -12.03
N ALA A 384 7.32 -12.30 -10.81
CA ALA A 384 6.10 -11.54 -10.53
C ALA A 384 6.25 -10.04 -10.82
N ALA A 385 7.45 -9.47 -10.73
CA ALA A 385 7.68 -8.07 -11.10
C ALA A 385 7.46 -7.83 -12.60
N ARG A 386 7.53 -8.87 -13.45
CA ARG A 386 7.49 -8.70 -14.91
C ARG A 386 6.17 -8.10 -15.39
N HIS A 387 5.01 -8.55 -14.91
CA HIS A 387 3.75 -7.96 -15.37
C HIS A 387 3.58 -6.52 -14.89
N THR A 388 4.07 -6.20 -13.68
CA THR A 388 4.10 -4.81 -13.20
C THR A 388 5.00 -3.96 -14.07
N VAL A 389 6.20 -4.44 -14.42
CA VAL A 389 7.09 -3.72 -15.36
C VAL A 389 6.43 -3.55 -16.73
N VAL A 390 5.69 -4.54 -17.23
CA VAL A 390 4.94 -4.42 -18.50
C VAL A 390 3.85 -3.35 -18.41
N HIS A 391 3.06 -3.34 -17.33
CA HIS A 391 2.02 -2.35 -17.06
C HIS A 391 2.62 -0.94 -17.01
N GLU A 392 3.63 -0.77 -16.16
CA GLU A 392 4.29 0.50 -15.92
C GLU A 392 5.04 1.02 -17.16
N ALA A 393 5.77 0.15 -17.88
CA ALA A 393 6.44 0.56 -19.12
C ALA A 393 5.44 1.05 -20.18
N ARG A 394 4.22 0.48 -20.23
CA ARG A 394 3.18 0.95 -21.14
C ARG A 394 2.72 2.36 -20.77
N HIS A 395 2.55 2.68 -19.49
CA HIS A 395 2.31 4.07 -19.04
C HIS A 395 3.39 5.02 -19.53
N GLY A 396 4.68 4.67 -19.35
CA GLY A 396 5.79 5.50 -19.80
C GLY A 396 5.80 5.75 -21.32
N ALA A 397 5.45 4.73 -22.12
CA ALA A 397 5.34 4.89 -23.57
C ALA A 397 4.13 5.77 -23.97
N ASP A 398 3.01 5.66 -23.25
CA ASP A 398 1.78 6.39 -23.52
C ASP A 398 1.94 7.87 -23.14
N ASP A 399 2.66 8.17 -22.06
CA ASP A 399 3.05 9.52 -21.68
C ASP A 399 4.00 10.15 -22.71
N ALA A 400 5.04 9.43 -23.15
CA ALA A 400 5.95 9.92 -24.19
C ALA A 400 5.23 10.23 -25.51
N ALA A 401 4.23 9.41 -25.87
CA ALA A 401 3.38 9.67 -27.04
C ALA A 401 2.51 10.92 -26.85
N ALA A 402 1.94 11.12 -25.65
CA ALA A 402 1.15 12.29 -25.31
C ALA A 402 1.97 13.58 -25.35
N GLU A 403 3.20 13.57 -24.82
CA GLU A 403 4.15 14.69 -24.90
C GLU A 403 4.53 15.04 -26.35
N ALA A 404 4.61 14.03 -27.22
CA ALA A 404 4.79 14.20 -28.66
C ALA A 404 3.52 14.64 -29.41
N GLY A 405 2.46 15.06 -28.69
CA GLY A 405 1.21 15.55 -29.28
C GLY A 405 0.28 14.44 -29.80
N ARG A 406 0.48 13.19 -29.37
CA ARG A 406 -0.33 12.03 -29.75
C ARG A 406 -0.94 11.38 -28.50
N PRO A 407 -1.82 12.08 -27.76
CA PRO A 407 -2.43 11.52 -26.57
C PRO A 407 -3.24 10.26 -26.91
N LEU A 408 -3.21 9.29 -26.01
CA LEU A 408 -3.98 8.07 -26.17
C LEU A 408 -5.49 8.37 -26.09
N ALA A 409 -6.24 7.85 -27.05
CA ALA A 409 -7.69 7.87 -27.04
C ALA A 409 -8.22 6.43 -27.10
N CYS A 410 -9.21 6.15 -26.28
CA CYS A 410 -9.96 4.90 -26.32
C CYS A 410 -11.16 5.07 -27.24
N GLY A 411 -11.68 3.98 -27.81
CA GLY A 411 -12.92 3.99 -28.58
C GLY A 411 -14.05 4.72 -27.85
N ASP A 412 -14.84 5.51 -28.59
CA ASP A 412 -15.91 6.36 -28.05
C ASP A 412 -16.95 5.59 -27.23
N ASP A 413 -17.12 4.29 -27.51
CA ASP A 413 -18.04 3.39 -26.81
C ASP A 413 -17.60 3.05 -25.38
N THR A 414 -16.35 3.35 -25.01
CA THR A 414 -15.81 3.06 -23.67
C THR A 414 -16.19 4.09 -22.61
N GLY A 415 -16.43 5.36 -23.01
CA GLY A 415 -16.71 6.47 -22.09
C GLY A 415 -15.58 6.79 -21.09
N LEU A 416 -14.35 6.34 -21.35
CA LEU A 416 -13.21 6.52 -20.44
C LEU A 416 -12.57 7.90 -20.57
N SER A 417 -12.04 8.43 -19.46
CA SER A 417 -11.15 9.60 -19.46
C SER A 417 -9.77 9.23 -20.03
N GLY A 418 -8.92 10.22 -20.32
CA GLY A 418 -7.54 10.01 -20.77
C GLY A 418 -6.75 9.09 -19.82
N ASP A 419 -6.74 9.41 -18.52
CA ASP A 419 -6.03 8.59 -17.51
C ASP A 419 -6.60 7.17 -17.41
N SER A 420 -7.94 7.02 -17.47
CA SER A 420 -8.56 5.69 -17.44
C SER A 420 -8.23 4.90 -18.72
N CYS A 421 -8.01 5.59 -19.84
CA CYS A 421 -7.59 4.97 -21.08
C CYS A 421 -6.12 4.51 -21.04
N GLN A 422 -5.23 5.28 -20.40
CA GLN A 422 -3.86 4.86 -20.12
C GLN A 422 -3.84 3.61 -19.24
N GLU A 423 -4.64 3.57 -18.17
CA GLU A 423 -4.77 2.36 -17.33
C GLU A 423 -5.29 1.16 -18.12
N LEU A 424 -6.30 1.37 -18.99
CA LEU A 424 -6.80 0.30 -19.85
C LEU A 424 -5.70 -0.23 -20.79
N SER A 425 -4.91 0.66 -21.38
CA SER A 425 -3.76 0.31 -22.23
C SER A 425 -2.73 -0.53 -21.49
N ALA A 426 -2.38 -0.13 -20.26
CA ALA A 426 -1.43 -0.81 -19.39
C ALA A 426 -1.92 -2.20 -18.96
N TYR A 427 -3.16 -2.32 -18.47
CA TYR A 427 -3.74 -3.61 -18.10
C TYR A 427 -3.86 -4.56 -19.28
N LEU A 428 -4.32 -4.10 -20.44
CA LEU A 428 -4.43 -4.96 -21.62
C LEU A 428 -3.05 -5.42 -22.11
N ALA A 429 -2.01 -4.58 -22.00
CA ALA A 429 -0.64 -4.99 -22.28
C ALA A 429 -0.16 -6.08 -21.31
N ALA A 430 -0.40 -5.90 -20.00
CA ALA A 430 -0.02 -6.87 -18.98
C ALA A 430 -0.78 -8.20 -19.12
N PHE A 431 -2.08 -8.17 -19.42
CA PHE A 431 -2.90 -9.36 -19.65
C PHE A 431 -2.50 -10.12 -20.93
N ALA A 432 -2.03 -9.39 -21.94
CA ALA A 432 -1.53 -9.96 -23.18
C ALA A 432 -0.14 -10.58 -23.06
N ASP A 433 0.60 -10.32 -21.97
CA ASP A 433 1.95 -10.83 -21.80
C ASP A 433 1.96 -12.38 -21.75
N PRO A 434 2.75 -13.05 -22.61
CA PRO A 434 2.77 -14.51 -22.67
C PRO A 434 3.27 -15.15 -21.37
N ALA A 435 4.19 -14.50 -20.65
CA ALA A 435 4.84 -15.06 -19.47
C ALA A 435 4.03 -14.88 -18.19
N THR A 436 3.22 -13.82 -18.09
CA THR A 436 2.62 -13.38 -16.82
C THR A 436 1.16 -12.91 -16.94
N GLY A 437 0.53 -13.00 -18.11
CA GLY A 437 -0.83 -12.49 -18.31
C GLY A 437 -1.91 -13.07 -17.38
N PHE A 438 -1.79 -14.34 -16.95
CA PHE A 438 -2.72 -14.91 -15.97
C PHE A 438 -2.47 -14.37 -14.56
N THR A 439 -1.21 -14.15 -14.20
CA THR A 439 -0.79 -13.53 -12.94
C THR A 439 -1.23 -12.07 -12.86
N ALA A 440 -1.10 -11.33 -13.96
CA ALA A 440 -1.59 -9.97 -14.08
C ALA A 440 -3.12 -9.90 -13.87
N ALA A 441 -3.87 -10.82 -14.49
CA ALA A 441 -5.33 -10.91 -14.31
C ALA A 441 -5.70 -11.29 -12.87
N PHE A 442 -5.00 -12.26 -12.28
CA PHE A 442 -5.19 -12.64 -10.88
C PHE A 442 -4.94 -11.45 -9.94
N GLN A 443 -3.84 -10.74 -10.14
CA GLN A 443 -3.57 -9.51 -9.41
C GLN A 443 -4.72 -8.52 -9.58
N ALA A 444 -5.06 -8.13 -10.81
CA ALA A 444 -6.13 -7.15 -11.05
C ALA A 444 -7.48 -7.54 -10.41
N CYS A 445 -7.79 -8.83 -10.36
CA CYS A 445 -8.99 -9.33 -9.68
C CYS A 445 -8.91 -9.29 -8.16
N SER A 446 -7.77 -9.62 -7.55
CA SER A 446 -7.59 -9.59 -6.09
C SER A 446 -7.72 -8.17 -5.52
N TYR A 447 -7.44 -7.13 -6.30
CA TYR A 447 -7.39 -5.73 -5.83
C TYR A 447 -8.52 -4.84 -6.36
N ARG A 448 -9.50 -5.42 -7.07
CA ARG A 448 -10.63 -4.66 -7.62
C ARG A 448 -11.41 -3.91 -6.54
N ASN A 449 -11.57 -4.50 -5.36
CA ASN A 449 -12.30 -3.89 -4.25
C ASN A 449 -11.53 -2.75 -3.56
N ASP A 450 -10.22 -2.65 -3.76
CA ASP A 450 -9.37 -1.62 -3.14
C ASP A 450 -9.27 -0.34 -3.99
N THR A 451 -9.75 -0.35 -5.23
CA THR A 451 -9.56 0.74 -6.22
C THR A 451 -10.81 1.58 -6.49
N LEU A 452 -11.83 1.51 -5.62
CA LEU A 452 -13.19 2.03 -5.84
C LEU A 452 -13.22 3.43 -6.51
N GLY A 453 -13.73 3.49 -7.75
CA GLY A 453 -14.07 4.72 -8.47
C GLY A 453 -12.93 5.46 -9.19
N GLY A 454 -11.68 5.03 -9.02
CA GLY A 454 -10.51 5.61 -9.67
C GLY A 454 -10.35 5.25 -11.17
N PRO A 455 -9.38 5.85 -11.88
CA PRO A 455 -9.10 5.53 -13.29
C PRO A 455 -8.84 4.04 -13.54
N ALA A 456 -8.04 3.41 -12.68
CA ALA A 456 -7.74 1.97 -12.76
C ALA A 456 -8.99 1.08 -12.63
N ALA A 457 -9.89 1.38 -11.68
CA ALA A 457 -11.14 0.63 -11.52
C ALA A 457 -12.03 0.73 -12.76
N ARG A 458 -12.18 1.92 -13.35
CA ARG A 458 -12.97 2.12 -14.57
C ARG A 458 -12.36 1.38 -15.77
N ALA A 459 -11.03 1.41 -15.89
CA ALA A 459 -10.31 0.65 -16.90
C ALA A 459 -10.56 -0.87 -16.76
N LEU A 460 -10.46 -1.39 -15.54
CA LEU A 460 -10.71 -2.80 -15.25
C LEU A 460 -12.17 -3.20 -15.50
N ASP A 461 -13.15 -2.35 -15.17
CA ASP A 461 -14.56 -2.62 -15.48
C ASP A 461 -14.77 -2.82 -16.99
N VAL A 462 -14.15 -1.97 -17.81
CA VAL A 462 -14.19 -2.04 -19.27
C VAL A 462 -13.46 -3.28 -19.81
N ALA A 463 -12.28 -3.60 -19.26
CA ALA A 463 -11.51 -4.78 -19.66
C ALA A 463 -12.23 -6.08 -19.28
N PHE A 464 -12.70 -6.19 -18.03
CA PHE A 464 -13.34 -7.39 -17.50
C PHE A 464 -14.72 -7.64 -18.10
N ALA A 465 -15.51 -6.61 -18.39
CA ALA A 465 -16.78 -6.79 -19.10
C ALA A 465 -16.62 -7.54 -20.44
N ARG A 466 -15.46 -7.41 -21.09
CA ARG A 466 -15.16 -8.02 -22.39
C ARG A 466 -14.31 -9.28 -22.30
N LEU A 467 -13.37 -9.34 -21.36
CA LEU A 467 -12.45 -10.48 -21.21
C LEU A 467 -12.96 -11.53 -20.22
N LEU A 468 -13.70 -11.10 -19.19
CA LEU A 468 -14.17 -11.92 -18.07
C LEU A 468 -15.68 -11.73 -17.85
N PRO A 469 -16.54 -12.17 -18.80
CA PRO A 469 -17.99 -11.97 -18.69
C PRO A 469 -18.62 -12.65 -17.47
N GLY A 470 -17.98 -13.70 -16.92
CA GLY A 470 -18.37 -14.34 -15.67
C GLY A 470 -17.80 -13.67 -14.40
N GLY A 471 -17.10 -12.55 -14.55
CA GLY A 471 -16.39 -11.87 -13.47
C GLY A 471 -15.11 -12.57 -13.03
N CYS A 472 -14.47 -11.99 -12.02
CA CYS A 472 -13.21 -12.47 -11.46
C CYS A 472 -13.34 -13.83 -10.75
N GLU A 473 -14.53 -14.20 -10.31
CA GLU A 473 -14.79 -15.50 -9.68
C GLU A 473 -15.09 -16.62 -10.69
N SER A 474 -14.92 -16.37 -11.99
CA SER A 474 -15.08 -17.39 -13.04
C SER A 474 -13.72 -17.82 -13.60
N PRO A 475 -13.60 -19.06 -14.13
CA PRO A 475 -12.40 -19.49 -14.83
C PRO A 475 -12.04 -18.56 -15.98
N LEU A 476 -10.74 -18.26 -16.15
CA LEU A 476 -10.28 -17.51 -17.32
C LEU A 476 -10.56 -18.29 -18.61
N PRO A 477 -11.08 -17.62 -19.65
CA PRO A 477 -11.36 -18.28 -20.91
C PRO A 477 -10.07 -18.78 -21.57
N PRO A 478 -10.10 -19.92 -22.30
CA PRO A 478 -9.00 -20.31 -23.16
C PRO A 478 -8.65 -19.17 -24.14
N GLY A 479 -7.35 -18.91 -24.32
CA GLY A 479 -6.89 -17.81 -25.18
C GLY A 479 -7.09 -16.41 -24.59
N PHE A 480 -7.28 -16.28 -23.27
CA PHE A 480 -7.38 -14.98 -22.57
C PHE A 480 -6.29 -13.98 -22.98
N LYS A 481 -5.02 -14.41 -23.01
CA LYS A 481 -3.86 -13.57 -23.39
C LYS A 481 -4.02 -13.01 -24.82
N ASP A 482 -4.40 -13.86 -25.77
CA ASP A 482 -4.68 -13.43 -27.15
C ASP A 482 -5.91 -12.53 -27.26
N ALA A 483 -6.94 -12.78 -26.44
CA ALA A 483 -8.13 -11.96 -26.37
C ALA A 483 -7.83 -10.55 -25.84
N ALA A 484 -6.97 -10.42 -24.83
CA ALA A 484 -6.49 -9.14 -24.33
C ALA A 484 -5.73 -8.36 -25.42
N ALA A 485 -4.83 -9.02 -26.16
CA ALA A 485 -4.11 -8.40 -27.27
C ALA A 485 -5.03 -7.95 -28.42
N ARG A 486 -6.09 -8.74 -28.73
CA ARG A 486 -7.12 -8.34 -29.71
C ARG A 486 -7.91 -7.14 -29.21
N LEU A 487 -8.34 -7.17 -27.96
CA LEU A 487 -9.12 -6.09 -27.36
C LEU A 487 -8.32 -4.77 -27.33
N GLN A 488 -7.02 -4.84 -27.09
CA GLN A 488 -6.13 -3.68 -27.17
C GLN A 488 -6.16 -3.07 -28.57
N ARG A 489 -6.06 -3.88 -29.64
CA ARG A 489 -6.18 -3.40 -31.03
C ARG A 489 -7.54 -2.80 -31.32
N GLU A 490 -8.60 -3.43 -30.84
CA GLU A 490 -9.97 -2.98 -31.07
C GLU A 490 -10.25 -1.63 -30.42
N LEU A 491 -9.85 -1.44 -29.15
CA LEU A 491 -10.16 -0.22 -28.39
C LEU A 491 -9.16 0.91 -28.57
N LEU A 492 -7.89 0.61 -28.86
CA LEU A 492 -6.80 1.58 -28.90
C LEU A 492 -6.15 1.71 -30.29
N GLY A 493 -6.59 0.91 -31.26
CA GLY A 493 -6.00 0.86 -32.61
C GLY A 493 -4.60 0.25 -32.69
N ARG A 494 -4.06 -0.28 -31.58
CA ARG A 494 -2.70 -0.85 -31.49
C ARG A 494 -2.61 -1.97 -30.46
N ALA A 495 -1.59 -2.81 -30.59
CA ALA A 495 -1.17 -3.78 -29.57
C ALA A 495 0.33 -4.00 -29.67
N GLU A 496 1.08 -2.93 -29.40
CA GLU A 496 2.54 -2.99 -29.45
C GLU A 496 3.05 -3.89 -28.32
N PRO A 497 3.95 -4.84 -28.61
CA PRO A 497 4.52 -5.70 -27.59
C PRO A 497 5.42 -4.88 -26.66
N VAL A 498 5.36 -5.21 -25.37
CA VAL A 498 6.32 -4.74 -24.38
C VAL A 498 7.41 -5.80 -24.25
N VAL A 499 8.65 -5.42 -24.53
CA VAL A 499 9.80 -6.32 -24.57
C VAL A 499 10.78 -5.91 -23.47
N LEU A 500 10.90 -6.78 -22.47
CA LEU A 500 11.88 -6.64 -21.39
C LEU A 500 13.31 -6.95 -21.91
N PRO A 501 14.34 -6.30 -21.36
CA PRO A 501 15.72 -6.51 -21.80
C PRO A 501 16.21 -7.92 -21.46
N ALA A 502 17.16 -8.44 -22.23
CA ALA A 502 17.80 -9.74 -21.95
C ALA A 502 18.49 -9.78 -20.57
N ALA A 503 18.94 -8.63 -20.08
CA ALA A 503 19.54 -8.46 -18.76
C ALA A 503 18.51 -8.29 -17.62
N TYR A 504 17.23 -8.59 -17.84
CA TYR A 504 16.22 -8.54 -16.78
C TYR A 504 16.64 -9.43 -15.59
N PRO A 505 16.59 -8.94 -14.34
CA PRO A 505 17.07 -9.68 -13.18
C PRO A 505 16.37 -11.04 -13.01
N ALA A 506 17.16 -12.09 -12.80
CA ALA A 506 16.64 -13.42 -12.49
C ALA A 506 16.18 -13.55 -11.02
N THR A 507 16.64 -12.64 -10.15
CA THR A 507 16.30 -12.58 -8.73
C THR A 507 16.10 -11.13 -8.30
N LEU A 508 15.13 -10.90 -7.42
CA LEU A 508 14.88 -9.64 -6.74
C LEU A 508 14.81 -9.88 -5.24
N PRO A 509 15.25 -8.94 -4.40
CA PRO A 509 15.25 -9.12 -2.95
C PRO A 509 13.82 -9.34 -2.43
N VAL A 510 13.70 -10.28 -1.50
CA VAL A 510 12.47 -10.51 -0.75
C VAL A 510 12.48 -9.62 0.48
N LEU A 511 11.31 -9.09 0.83
CA LEU A 511 11.10 -8.32 2.06
C LEU A 511 11.56 -9.11 3.30
N ARG A 512 12.09 -8.39 4.29
CA ARG A 512 12.56 -9.00 5.55
C ARG A 512 11.42 -9.50 6.42
#